data_AF-A0A673MKD9-F1
#
_entry.id   AF-A0A673MKD9-F1
#
_cell.length_a   1.000
_cell.length_b   1.000
_cell.length_c   1.000
_cell.angle_alpha   90.00
_cell.angle_beta   90.00
_cell.angle_gamma   90.00
#
_symmetry.space_group_name_H-M   'P 1'
#
loop_
_entity.id
_entity.type
_entity.pdbx_description
1 polymer ?
#
loop_
_entity_poly.entity_id
_entity_poly.type
_entity_poly.pdbx_seq_one_letter_code
_entity_poly.pdbx_strand_id
1 'polypeptide(L)'
;MPHITSGVIMQLTLLLSALPAQYLISKWTSGTETQRHIATQRSFGEEEEQYQTLEEALAIELMMHDNEHGYFAVSKEVRSPRPAYVLHRVGQVVMETQNQMVGVIMGWDAGLRAPPEWIKRKKYSELERAKDTPHYRIMFSGPDSSSILIGYIPQYNVKLFQGFQPDIPTLEHYFSHFDGEKFVMEEWLQEIYPHD
;
A
#
# COMPACT_ATOMS: atom_id res chain seq x y z
N MET A 1 37.26 31.31 20.70
CA MET A 1 36.82 29.96 21.11
C MET A 1 35.30 30.00 21.21
N PRO A 2 34.54 29.11 20.56
CA PRO A 2 33.08 29.16 20.65
C PRO A 2 32.66 28.80 22.08
N HIS A 3 31.84 29.65 22.69
CA HIS A 3 31.29 29.42 24.03
C HIS A 3 30.01 28.58 23.88
N ILE A 4 30.04 27.34 24.37
CA ILE A 4 28.85 26.49 24.43
C ILE A 4 27.97 27.03 25.57
N THR A 5 26.83 27.64 25.22
CA THR A 5 25.83 28.10 26.18
C THR A 5 24.94 26.96 26.64
N SER A 6 24.40 27.07 27.86
CA SER A 6 23.50 26.06 28.44
C SER A 6 22.31 25.71 27.53
N GLY A 7 21.79 26.69 26.77
CA GLY A 7 20.74 26.47 25.78
C GLY A 7 21.13 25.51 24.65
N VAL A 8 22.38 25.59 24.16
CA VAL A 8 22.89 24.69 23.11
C VAL A 8 23.01 23.26 23.63
N ILE A 9 23.41 23.09 24.90
CA ILE A 9 23.48 21.77 25.54
C ILE A 9 22.08 21.17 25.66
N MET A 10 21.08 21.94 26.09
CA MET A 10 19.69 21.48 26.14
C MET A 10 19.12 21.09 24.77
N GLN A 11 19.47 21.86 23.73
CA GLN A 11 19.00 21.59 22.39
C GLN A 11 19.64 20.32 21.81
N LEU A 12 20.93 20.10 22.09
CA LEU A 12 21.64 18.86 21.73
C LEU A 12 21.11 17.64 22.48
N THR A 13 20.80 17.74 23.78
CA THR A 13 20.24 16.61 24.55
C THR A 13 18.82 16.28 24.09
N LEU A 14 18.02 17.28 23.72
CA LEU A 14 16.70 17.06 23.12
C LEU A 14 16.81 16.32 21.78
N LEU A 15 17.71 16.78 20.89
CA LEU A 15 17.97 16.14 19.60
C LEU A 15 18.47 14.70 19.74
N LEU A 16 19.39 14.45 20.68
CA LEU A 16 19.93 13.11 20.92
C LEU A 16 18.92 12.15 21.56
N SER A 17 17.92 12.66 22.28
CA SER A 17 16.85 11.84 22.86
C SER A 17 15.69 11.57 21.88
N ALA A 18 15.57 12.36 20.81
CA ALA A 18 14.53 12.21 19.80
C ALA A 18 14.60 10.86 19.07
N LEU A 19 15.81 10.41 18.68
CA LEU A 19 15.97 9.14 17.94
C LEU A 19 15.60 7.89 18.78
N PRO A 20 16.08 7.74 20.03
CA PRO A 20 15.61 6.67 20.92
C PRO A 20 14.11 6.74 21.22
N ALA A 21 13.58 7.94 21.45
CA ALA A 21 12.15 8.13 21.75
C ALA A 21 11.30 7.70 20.54
N GLN A 22 11.68 8.08 19.33
CA GLN A 22 10.97 7.73 18.11
C GLN A 22 11.04 6.23 17.81
N TYR A 23 12.18 5.59 18.08
CA TYR A 23 12.31 4.13 18.00
C TYR A 23 11.41 3.40 19.02
N LEU A 24 11.29 3.93 20.23
CA LEU A 24 10.42 3.34 21.26
C LEU A 24 8.93 3.54 20.94
N ILE A 25 8.55 4.71 20.41
CA ILE A 25 7.19 4.99 19.95
C ILE A 25 6.83 4.05 18.80
N SER A 26 7.69 3.89 17.79
CA SER A 26 7.40 3.01 16.65
C SER A 26 7.25 1.54 17.06
N LYS A 27 8.04 1.08 18.05
CA LYS A 27 7.91 -0.26 18.65
C LYS A 27 6.58 -0.46 19.36
N TRP A 28 6.04 0.57 19.98
CA TRP A 28 4.76 0.50 20.70
C TRP A 28 3.55 0.62 19.77
N THR A 29 3.68 1.33 18.64
CA THR A 29 2.54 1.64 17.76
C THR A 29 2.35 0.69 16.59
N SER A 30 3.25 -0.27 16.32
CA SER A 30 3.11 -1.13 15.13
C SER A 30 3.54 -2.58 15.36
N GLY A 31 2.75 -3.50 14.81
CA GLY A 31 2.84 -4.94 15.06
C GLY A 31 4.00 -5.65 14.38
N THR A 32 4.56 -5.11 13.29
CA THR A 32 5.63 -5.74 12.49
C THR A 32 6.81 -4.82 12.23
N GLU A 33 8.01 -5.39 12.04
CA GLU A 33 9.24 -4.62 11.72
C GLU A 33 9.13 -3.84 10.41
N THR A 34 8.41 -4.37 9.42
CA THR A 34 8.16 -3.70 8.15
C THR A 34 7.15 -2.56 8.26
N GLN A 35 6.08 -2.70 9.05
CA GLN A 35 5.21 -1.58 9.38
C GLN A 35 5.97 -0.48 10.14
N ARG A 36 6.88 -0.85 11.05
CA ARG A 36 7.79 0.10 11.73
C ARG A 36 8.69 0.82 10.75
N HIS A 37 9.32 0.10 9.84
CA HIS A 37 10.21 0.68 8.84
C HIS A 37 9.46 1.64 7.93
N ILE A 38 8.27 1.26 7.44
CA ILE A 38 7.42 2.13 6.61
C ILE A 38 6.95 3.36 7.40
N ALA A 39 6.50 3.20 8.65
CA ALA A 39 6.11 4.32 9.51
C ALA A 39 7.29 5.25 9.83
N THR A 40 8.49 4.69 9.99
CA THR A 40 9.72 5.45 10.26
C THR A 40 10.22 6.15 8.99
N GLN A 41 10.17 5.51 7.82
CA GLN A 41 10.43 6.14 6.52
C GLN A 41 9.42 7.26 6.22
N ARG A 42 8.15 7.09 6.62
CA ARG A 42 7.15 8.16 6.54
C ARG A 42 7.44 9.34 7.47
N SER A 43 8.17 9.10 8.57
CA SER A 43 8.45 10.12 9.60
C SER A 43 9.83 10.79 9.44
N PHE A 44 10.81 10.08 8.89
CA PHE A 44 12.13 10.58 8.54
C PHE A 44 12.32 10.46 7.04
N GLY A 45 12.12 11.59 6.36
CA GLY A 45 12.50 11.71 4.96
C GLY A 45 14.02 11.75 4.82
N GLU A 46 14.65 10.61 4.55
CA GLU A 46 15.96 10.50 3.90
C GLU A 46 15.84 9.35 2.87
N GLU A 47 15.66 9.69 1.59
CA GLU A 47 16.69 9.76 0.54
C GLU A 47 16.84 8.44 -0.24
N GLU A 48 15.85 8.14 -1.08
CA GLU A 48 16.12 7.67 -2.44
C GLU A 48 15.54 8.72 -3.39
N GLU A 49 16.32 9.10 -4.40
CA GLU A 49 16.05 10.20 -5.32
C GLU A 49 14.62 10.16 -5.90
N GLN A 50 14.01 11.35 -5.98
CA GLN A 50 12.75 11.68 -6.66
C GLN A 50 11.48 11.83 -5.78
N TYR A 51 11.60 12.55 -4.65
CA TYR A 51 10.45 13.26 -4.05
C TYR A 51 10.12 14.51 -4.86
N GLN A 52 9.33 14.30 -5.91
CA GLN A 52 8.60 15.35 -6.59
C GLN A 52 7.48 15.76 -5.60
N THR A 53 7.67 16.90 -4.91
CA THR A 53 6.90 17.57 -3.81
C THR A 53 6.01 16.73 -2.85
N LEU A 54 5.96 17.11 -1.56
CA LEU A 54 5.03 16.51 -0.58
C LEU A 54 3.56 16.58 -1.06
N GLU A 55 3.20 17.66 -1.74
CA GLU A 55 1.87 17.84 -2.33
C GLU A 55 1.54 16.78 -3.38
N GLU A 56 2.47 16.47 -4.29
CA GLU A 56 2.27 15.41 -5.27
C GLU A 56 2.22 14.02 -4.64
N ALA A 57 3.02 13.77 -3.59
CA ALA A 57 2.94 12.50 -2.85
C ALA A 57 1.56 12.31 -2.21
N LEU A 58 1.05 13.34 -1.55
CA LEU A 58 -0.30 13.33 -0.96
C LEU A 58 -1.39 13.22 -2.03
N ALA A 59 -1.25 13.92 -3.16
CA ALA A 59 -2.20 13.86 -4.26
C ALA A 59 -2.29 12.44 -4.84
N ILE A 60 -1.16 11.75 -5.00
CA ILE A 60 -1.14 10.35 -5.43
C ILE A 60 -1.80 9.44 -4.39
N GLU A 61 -1.50 9.63 -3.11
CA GLU A 61 -2.11 8.84 -2.03
C GLU A 61 -3.63 8.99 -2.04
N LEU A 62 -4.13 10.21 -2.18
CA LEU A 62 -5.57 10.47 -2.34
C LEU A 62 -6.15 9.79 -3.59
N MET A 63 -5.45 9.85 -4.74
CA MET A 63 -5.88 9.16 -5.97
C MET A 63 -5.89 7.64 -5.82
N MET A 64 -5.01 7.08 -4.98
CA MET A 64 -5.02 5.65 -4.67
C MET A 64 -6.27 5.27 -3.89
N HIS A 65 -6.89 6.15 -3.12
CA HIS A 65 -8.17 5.85 -2.47
C HIS A 65 -9.33 5.82 -3.48
N ASP A 66 -9.48 6.86 -4.28
CA ASP A 66 -10.47 6.91 -5.36
C ASP A 66 -10.06 7.93 -6.43
N ASN A 67 -10.49 7.72 -7.67
CA ASN A 67 -10.31 8.69 -8.74
C ASN A 67 -11.27 8.44 -9.91
N GLU A 68 -11.66 9.53 -10.59
CA GLU A 68 -12.57 9.46 -11.75
C GLU A 68 -11.93 8.85 -13.01
N HIS A 69 -10.60 8.71 -13.03
CA HIS A 69 -9.85 8.21 -14.18
C HIS A 69 -9.80 6.67 -14.24
N GLY A 70 -10.20 6.00 -13.14
CA GLY A 70 -10.12 4.55 -12.99
C GLY A 70 -8.69 4.01 -12.89
N TYR A 71 -7.72 4.83 -12.48
CA TYR A 71 -6.36 4.37 -12.15
C TYR A 71 -6.36 3.43 -10.95
N PHE A 72 -5.30 2.67 -10.74
CA PHE A 72 -5.12 1.84 -9.53
C PHE A 72 -6.29 0.88 -9.26
N ALA A 73 -6.84 0.30 -10.34
CA ALA A 73 -8.00 -0.58 -10.35
C ALA A 73 -9.29 -0.04 -9.68
N VAL A 74 -9.49 1.28 -9.63
CA VAL A 74 -10.78 1.86 -9.16
C VAL A 74 -11.82 2.07 -10.28
N SER A 75 -11.50 1.70 -11.52
CA SER A 75 -12.46 1.77 -12.63
C SER A 75 -13.72 0.95 -12.33
N LYS A 76 -14.89 1.54 -12.62
CA LYS A 76 -16.22 0.91 -12.48
C LYS A 76 -16.63 0.09 -13.70
N GLU A 77 -15.75 -0.02 -14.70
CA GLU A 77 -15.98 -0.86 -15.88
C GLU A 77 -16.01 -2.35 -15.50
N VAL A 78 -17.05 -3.05 -15.96
CA VAL A 78 -17.22 -4.49 -15.74
C VAL A 78 -16.06 -5.27 -16.37
N ARG A 79 -15.42 -6.13 -15.58
CA ARG A 79 -14.26 -6.95 -15.96
C ARG A 79 -14.69 -8.29 -16.54
N SER A 80 -15.28 -8.25 -17.74
CA SER A 80 -15.77 -9.44 -18.45
C SER A 80 -15.40 -9.40 -19.94
N PRO A 81 -14.77 -10.46 -20.50
CA PRO A 81 -14.29 -11.65 -19.80
C PRO A 81 -13.03 -11.36 -18.97
N ARG A 82 -12.83 -12.14 -17.90
CA ARG A 82 -11.58 -12.09 -17.12
C ARG A 82 -10.43 -12.68 -17.94
N PRO A 83 -9.33 -11.93 -18.19
CA PRO A 83 -8.20 -12.47 -18.93
C PRO A 83 -7.54 -13.64 -18.18
N ALA A 84 -7.18 -14.70 -18.89
CA ALA A 84 -6.64 -15.93 -18.28
C ALA A 84 -5.28 -15.74 -17.59
N TYR A 85 -4.52 -14.70 -17.98
CA TYR A 85 -3.21 -14.36 -17.41
C TYR A 85 -3.29 -13.52 -16.14
N VAL A 86 -4.48 -13.07 -15.74
CA VAL A 86 -4.74 -12.50 -14.40
C VAL A 86 -4.91 -13.68 -13.44
N LEU A 87 -3.89 -13.93 -12.62
CA LEU A 87 -3.77 -15.17 -11.84
C LEU A 87 -4.54 -15.15 -10.53
N HIS A 88 -4.60 -13.99 -9.87
CA HIS A 88 -5.26 -13.83 -8.57
C HIS A 88 -6.62 -13.16 -8.74
N ARG A 89 -7.48 -13.27 -7.72
CA ARG A 89 -8.90 -12.88 -7.74
C ARG A 89 -9.20 -11.87 -6.64
N VAL A 90 -10.20 -11.04 -6.88
CA VAL A 90 -10.74 -10.14 -5.86
C VAL A 90 -11.23 -10.95 -4.64
N GLY A 91 -10.92 -10.42 -3.45
CA GLY A 91 -11.19 -11.04 -2.16
C GLY A 91 -10.10 -12.00 -1.68
N GLN A 92 -9.16 -12.43 -2.51
CA GLN A 92 -8.08 -13.31 -2.07
C GLN A 92 -7.11 -12.59 -1.12
N VAL A 93 -6.67 -13.33 -0.10
CA VAL A 93 -5.61 -12.91 0.82
C VAL A 93 -4.25 -13.23 0.19
N VAL A 94 -3.40 -12.22 0.12
CA VAL A 94 -2.10 -12.30 -0.56
C VAL A 94 -0.99 -11.64 0.25
N MET A 95 0.24 -12.08 -0.01
CA MET A 95 1.46 -11.46 0.49
C MET A 95 2.14 -10.69 -0.65
N GLU A 96 2.40 -9.41 -0.40
CA GLU A 96 3.32 -8.59 -1.19
C GLU A 96 4.76 -8.97 -0.83
N THR A 97 5.49 -9.47 -1.81
CA THR A 97 6.75 -10.19 -1.57
C THR A 97 7.96 -9.30 -1.29
N GLN A 98 7.93 -8.01 -1.61
CA GLN A 98 9.06 -7.12 -1.31
C GLN A 98 9.07 -6.72 0.17
N ASN A 99 7.92 -6.32 0.71
CA ASN A 99 7.77 -5.84 2.09
C ASN A 99 7.15 -6.88 3.02
N GLN A 100 6.85 -8.09 2.52
CA GLN A 100 6.24 -9.18 3.28
C GLN A 100 4.93 -8.78 3.97
N MET A 101 4.14 -7.90 3.33
CA MET A 101 2.88 -7.43 3.88
C MET A 101 1.73 -8.31 3.39
N VAL A 102 0.84 -8.69 4.31
CA VAL A 102 -0.36 -9.47 3.99
C VAL A 102 -1.56 -8.53 3.84
N GLY A 103 -2.30 -8.69 2.75
CA GLY A 103 -3.45 -7.85 2.43
C GLY A 103 -4.50 -8.60 1.61
N VAL A 104 -5.58 -7.90 1.27
CA VAL A 104 -6.71 -8.43 0.49
C VAL A 104 -6.75 -7.73 -0.86
N ILE A 105 -6.91 -8.50 -1.94
CA ILE A 105 -7.09 -7.95 -3.29
C ILE A 105 -8.46 -7.29 -3.38
N MET A 106 -8.48 -5.98 -3.65
CA MET A 106 -9.68 -5.17 -3.83
C MET A 106 -10.09 -5.04 -5.30
N GLY A 107 -9.16 -5.30 -6.21
CA GLY A 107 -9.34 -5.10 -7.64
C GLY A 107 -8.06 -5.41 -8.41
N TRP A 108 -8.16 -5.47 -9.73
CA TRP A 108 -7.02 -5.68 -10.61
C TRP A 108 -7.15 -4.87 -11.90
N ASP A 109 -6.05 -4.58 -12.57
CA ASP A 109 -5.98 -4.12 -13.95
C ASP A 109 -5.18 -5.14 -14.77
N ALA A 110 -5.61 -5.39 -16.01
CA ALA A 110 -4.93 -6.37 -16.89
C ALA A 110 -3.51 -5.93 -17.31
N GLY A 111 -3.20 -4.64 -17.16
CA GLY A 111 -1.91 -4.02 -17.39
C GLY A 111 -1.76 -2.79 -16.50
N LEU A 112 -0.62 -2.12 -16.57
CA LEU A 112 -0.36 -0.93 -15.75
C LEU A 112 -1.32 0.22 -16.11
N ARG A 113 -2.18 0.62 -15.15
CA ARG A 113 -3.10 1.77 -15.26
C ARG A 113 -2.90 2.72 -14.08
N ALA A 114 -1.94 3.62 -14.21
CA ALA A 114 -1.58 4.61 -13.18
C ALA A 114 -1.36 6.01 -13.79
N PRO A 115 -1.45 7.10 -12.99
CA PRO A 115 -1.15 8.45 -13.45
C PRO A 115 0.30 8.58 -13.95
N PRO A 116 0.56 9.45 -14.94
CA PRO A 116 1.92 9.68 -15.44
C PRO A 116 2.93 10.07 -14.34
N GLU A 117 2.53 10.89 -13.36
CA GLU A 117 3.39 11.28 -12.24
C GLU A 117 3.75 10.10 -11.33
N TRP A 118 2.89 9.09 -11.22
CA TRP A 118 3.22 7.85 -10.52
C TRP A 118 4.22 7.01 -11.31
N ILE A 119 4.02 6.93 -12.63
CA ILE A 119 4.86 6.14 -13.54
C ILE A 119 6.30 6.70 -13.60
N LYS A 120 6.47 8.02 -13.63
CA LYS A 120 7.78 8.69 -13.65
C LYS A 120 8.67 8.34 -12.46
N ARG A 121 8.09 7.88 -11.34
CA ARG A 121 8.80 7.49 -10.12
C ARG A 121 9.36 6.08 -10.18
N LYS A 122 9.03 5.31 -11.21
CA LYS A 122 9.51 3.93 -11.38
C LYS A 122 10.77 3.90 -12.23
N LYS A 123 11.68 2.99 -11.89
CA LYS A 123 12.88 2.74 -12.71
C LYS A 123 12.44 2.22 -14.07
N TYR A 124 13.12 2.65 -15.15
CA TYR A 124 12.75 2.28 -16.52
C TYR A 124 12.66 0.77 -16.74
N SER A 125 13.59 0.00 -16.19
CA SER A 125 13.60 -1.47 -16.27
C SER A 125 12.39 -2.12 -15.57
N GLU A 126 11.94 -1.54 -14.45
CA GLU A 126 10.73 -1.99 -13.75
C GLU A 126 9.49 -1.63 -14.55
N LEU A 127 9.47 -0.44 -15.15
CA LEU A 127 8.35 0.05 -15.95
C LEU A 127 8.10 -0.82 -17.18
N GLU A 128 9.13 -1.17 -17.95
CA GLU A 128 8.96 -2.04 -19.14
C GLU A 128 8.39 -3.40 -18.76
N ARG A 129 8.83 -3.99 -17.65
CA ARG A 129 8.25 -5.24 -17.15
C ARG A 129 6.81 -5.05 -16.65
N ALA A 130 6.51 -3.91 -16.04
CA ALA A 130 5.21 -3.65 -15.43
C ALA A 130 4.11 -3.36 -16.47
N LYS A 131 4.41 -2.68 -17.58
CA LYS A 131 3.40 -2.24 -18.57
C LYS A 131 2.36 -3.30 -18.93
N ASP A 132 2.82 -4.49 -19.29
CA ASP A 132 1.96 -5.61 -19.74
C ASP A 132 1.70 -6.66 -18.65
N THR A 133 2.01 -6.32 -17.39
CA THR A 133 1.77 -7.21 -16.24
C THR A 133 0.47 -6.81 -15.55
N PRO A 134 -0.39 -7.75 -15.15
CA PRO A 134 -1.53 -7.44 -14.30
C PRO A 134 -1.11 -6.76 -13.00
N HIS A 135 -1.81 -5.72 -12.61
CA HIS A 135 -1.58 -5.00 -11.36
C HIS A 135 -2.75 -5.19 -10.42
N TYR A 136 -2.47 -5.45 -9.15
CA TYR A 136 -3.46 -5.67 -8.11
C TYR A 136 -3.52 -4.46 -7.20
N ARG A 137 -4.74 -3.98 -6.95
CA ARG A 137 -5.04 -3.08 -5.85
C ARG A 137 -5.21 -3.93 -4.59
N ILE A 138 -4.35 -3.73 -3.60
CA ILE A 138 -4.32 -4.52 -2.38
C ILE A 138 -4.50 -3.60 -1.18
N MET A 139 -5.42 -3.93 -0.29
CA MET A 139 -5.61 -3.25 0.98
C MET A 139 -4.83 -3.98 2.09
N PHE A 140 -4.12 -3.24 2.91
CA PHE A 140 -3.33 -3.74 4.03
C PHE A 140 -3.71 -3.01 5.32
N SER A 141 -3.50 -3.66 6.47
CA SER A 141 -3.59 -2.98 7.76
C SER A 141 -2.49 -1.92 7.88
N GLY A 142 -2.88 -0.71 8.30
CA GLY A 142 -1.96 0.38 8.59
C GLY A 142 -1.19 0.18 9.90
N PRO A 143 -0.35 1.16 10.27
CA PRO A 143 0.40 1.11 11.52
C PRO A 143 -0.51 1.07 12.74
N ASP A 144 -1.61 1.83 12.71
CA ASP A 144 -2.62 1.83 13.77
C ASP A 144 -3.81 0.93 13.41
N SER A 145 -4.59 0.55 14.43
CA SER A 145 -5.72 -0.38 14.27
C SER A 145 -6.89 0.15 13.46
N SER A 146 -6.86 1.42 13.04
CA SER A 146 -7.92 2.07 12.27
C SER A 146 -7.47 2.51 10.88
N SER A 147 -6.18 2.53 10.61
CA SER A 147 -5.63 2.96 9.33
C SER A 147 -5.47 1.79 8.38
N ILE A 148 -5.54 2.14 7.09
CA ILE A 148 -5.33 1.22 5.99
C ILE A 148 -4.21 1.75 5.10
N LEU A 149 -3.52 0.85 4.42
CA LEU A 149 -2.63 1.20 3.32
C LEU A 149 -3.18 0.59 2.03
N ILE A 150 -3.09 1.33 0.93
CA ILE A 150 -3.44 0.82 -0.40
C ILE A 150 -2.15 0.66 -1.19
N GLY A 151 -1.96 -0.52 -1.78
CA GLY A 151 -0.88 -0.82 -2.70
C GLY A 151 -1.41 -1.06 -4.11
N TYR A 152 -0.62 -0.68 -5.11
CA TYR A 152 -0.83 -1.05 -6.51
C TYR A 152 0.36 -1.85 -7.00
N ILE A 153 0.22 -3.17 -6.98
CA ILE A 153 1.34 -4.12 -6.97
C ILE A 153 1.30 -5.00 -8.22
N PRO A 154 2.41 -5.14 -8.97
CA PRO A 154 2.46 -6.03 -10.13
C PRO A 154 2.35 -7.50 -9.72
N GLN A 155 1.72 -8.32 -10.57
CA GLN A 155 1.46 -9.73 -10.32
C GLN A 155 2.67 -10.56 -9.86
N TYR A 156 3.86 -10.28 -10.40
CA TYR A 156 5.07 -11.03 -10.05
C TYR A 156 5.58 -10.74 -8.61
N ASN A 157 5.03 -9.72 -7.94
CA ASN A 157 5.32 -9.41 -6.54
C ASN A 157 4.22 -9.90 -5.58
N VAL A 158 3.20 -10.62 -6.06
CA VAL A 158 2.04 -11.05 -5.26
C VAL A 158 1.99 -12.57 -5.18
N LYS A 159 1.88 -13.11 -3.96
CA LYS A 159 1.71 -14.55 -3.70
C LYS A 159 0.46 -14.81 -2.87
N LEU A 160 -0.28 -15.88 -3.16
CA LEU A 160 -1.44 -16.28 -2.37
C LEU A 160 -1.02 -16.65 -0.94
N PHE A 161 -1.80 -16.22 0.05
CA PHE A 161 -1.56 -16.47 1.47
C PHE A 161 -2.82 -17.08 2.11
N GLN A 162 -2.91 -18.40 2.05
CA GLN A 162 -4.11 -19.16 2.43
C GLN A 162 -4.21 -19.41 3.94
N GLY A 163 -5.43 -19.66 4.42
CA GLY A 163 -5.68 -20.08 5.80
C GLY A 163 -5.51 -18.98 6.85
N PHE A 164 -5.47 -17.71 6.41
CA PHE A 164 -5.34 -16.55 7.26
C PHE A 164 -6.40 -15.52 6.90
N GLN A 165 -7.16 -15.07 7.89
CA GLN A 165 -8.11 -13.97 7.75
C GLN A 165 -7.49 -12.72 8.39
N PRO A 166 -6.97 -11.77 7.59
CA PRO A 166 -6.48 -10.50 8.12
C PRO A 166 -7.64 -9.67 8.66
N ASP A 167 -7.38 -8.98 9.78
CA ASP A 167 -8.27 -7.95 10.33
C ASP A 167 -7.79 -6.59 9.80
N ILE A 168 -8.49 -6.08 8.77
CA ILE A 168 -8.19 -4.81 8.11
C ILE A 168 -9.44 -3.92 8.21
N PRO A 169 -9.32 -2.69 8.73
CA PRO A 169 -10.45 -1.77 8.83
C PRO A 169 -11.13 -1.53 7.49
N THR A 170 -12.45 -1.34 7.48
CA THR A 170 -13.26 -0.98 6.30
C THR A 170 -13.39 -2.05 5.22
N LEU A 171 -12.85 -3.26 5.42
CA LEU A 171 -13.07 -4.38 4.49
C LEU A 171 -14.56 -4.70 4.34
N GLU A 172 -15.35 -4.50 5.39
CA GLU A 172 -16.79 -4.71 5.43
C GLU A 172 -17.58 -3.83 4.45
N HIS A 173 -16.97 -2.78 3.87
CA HIS A 173 -17.59 -1.99 2.82
C HIS A 173 -17.51 -2.65 1.43
N TYR A 174 -16.61 -3.62 1.27
CA TYR A 174 -16.31 -4.28 0.01
C TYR A 174 -16.64 -5.78 0.03
N PHE A 175 -16.62 -6.38 1.22
CA PHE A 175 -16.82 -7.81 1.42
C PHE A 175 -17.77 -8.08 2.57
N SER A 176 -18.63 -9.07 2.37
CA SER A 176 -19.64 -9.44 3.36
C SER A 176 -19.08 -10.33 4.48
N HIS A 177 -18.25 -11.31 4.13
CA HIS A 177 -17.64 -12.25 5.07
C HIS A 177 -16.42 -12.96 4.47
N PHE A 178 -15.68 -13.68 5.30
CA PHE A 178 -14.61 -14.59 4.88
C PHE A 178 -15.16 -16.02 4.81
N ASP A 179 -14.99 -16.71 3.67
CA ASP A 179 -15.54 -18.05 3.44
C ASP A 179 -14.60 -19.19 3.88
N GLY A 180 -13.43 -18.85 4.41
CA GLY A 180 -12.36 -19.79 4.77
C GLY A 180 -11.20 -19.84 3.77
N GLU A 181 -11.42 -19.37 2.54
CA GLU A 181 -10.39 -19.27 1.49
C GLU A 181 -10.15 -17.83 1.04
N LYS A 182 -11.21 -17.04 0.85
CA LYS A 182 -11.19 -15.65 0.43
C LYS A 182 -12.33 -14.84 1.05
N PHE A 183 -12.27 -13.52 0.90
CA PHE A 183 -13.40 -12.65 1.22
C PHE A 183 -14.43 -12.69 0.10
N VAL A 184 -15.70 -12.84 0.48
CA VAL A 184 -16.85 -12.85 -0.44
C VAL A 184 -17.26 -11.41 -0.71
N MET A 185 -17.24 -11.03 -1.99
CA MET A 185 -17.56 -9.68 -2.45
C MET A 185 -19.00 -9.29 -2.08
N GLU A 186 -19.19 -8.00 -1.77
CA GLU A 186 -20.51 -7.37 -1.81
C GLU A 186 -21.08 -7.35 -3.23
N GLU A 187 -22.40 -7.27 -3.36
CA GLU A 187 -23.11 -7.36 -4.66
C GLU A 187 -22.55 -6.37 -5.70
N TRP A 188 -22.33 -5.12 -5.29
CA TRP A 188 -21.83 -4.07 -6.17
C TRP A 188 -20.41 -4.35 -6.70
N LEU A 189 -19.56 -5.01 -5.90
CA LEU A 189 -18.19 -5.33 -6.31
C LEU A 189 -18.19 -6.57 -7.22
N GLN A 190 -19.10 -7.50 -6.97
CA GLN A 190 -19.35 -8.65 -7.85
C GLN A 190 -19.87 -8.23 -9.23
N GLU A 191 -20.68 -7.17 -9.33
CA GLU A 191 -21.11 -6.61 -10.63
C GLU A 191 -19.92 -6.13 -11.47
N ILE A 192 -18.89 -5.58 -10.82
CA ILE A 192 -17.65 -5.14 -11.48
C ILE A 192 -16.75 -6.34 -11.83
N TYR A 193 -16.66 -7.34 -10.94
CA TYR A 193 -15.80 -8.52 -11.09
C TYR A 193 -16.62 -9.83 -11.12
N PRO A 194 -17.49 -10.05 -12.13
CA PRO A 194 -18.47 -11.15 -12.11
C PRO A 194 -17.87 -12.56 -12.21
N HIS A 195 -16.58 -12.65 -12.55
CA HIS A 195 -15.88 -13.92 -12.77
C HIS A 195 -14.86 -14.24 -11.66
N ASP A 196 -14.81 -13.45 -10.59
CA ASP A 196 -13.78 -13.53 -9.54
C ASP A 196 -14.19 -14.34 -8.30
#